data_AF-A0A7V5V2J5-F1
#
_entry.id   AF-A0A7V5V2J5-F1
#
_cell.length_a   1.000
_cell.length_b   1.000
_cell.length_c   1.000
_cell.angle_alpha   90.00
_cell.angle_beta   90.00
_cell.angle_gamma   90.00
#
_symmetry.space_group_name_H-M   'P 1'
#
loop_
_entity.id
_entity.type
_entity.pdbx_description
1 polymer ?
#
loop_
_entity_poly.entity_id
_entity_poly.type
_entity_poly.pdbx_seq_one_letter_code
_entity_poly.pdbx_strand_id
1 'polypeptide(L)' 'MVKQSNDNNEAEFESRTQKKHYAHSMVDLAHKLAELKHSIMIELPVSDQVIDAIVESKKISSHIARKRHFQFIGKLLL' A
#
# COMPACT_ATOMS: atom_id res chain seq x y z
N MET A 1 -4.01 27.37 -17.22
CA MET A 1 -4.64 27.97 -16.03
C MET A 1 -4.92 26.85 -15.05
N VAL A 2 -4.09 26.78 -14.02
CA VAL A 2 -4.14 25.76 -12.95
C VAL A 2 -5.41 26.00 -12.14
N LYS A 3 -6.24 24.97 -11.95
CA LYS A 3 -7.22 24.93 -10.86
C LYS A 3 -6.69 23.94 -9.82
N GLN A 4 -6.02 24.51 -8.81
CA GLN A 4 -5.64 23.84 -7.58
C GLN A 4 -6.90 23.49 -6.78
N SER A 5 -6.76 22.38 -6.03
CA SER A 5 -7.35 22.10 -4.72
C SER A 5 -8.86 22.27 -4.57
N ASN A 6 -9.58 21.15 -4.71
CA ASN A 6 -10.83 20.99 -3.97
C ASN A 6 -10.45 20.58 -2.54
N ASP A 7 -10.28 21.60 -1.70
CA ASP A 7 -10.25 21.51 -0.25
C ASP A 7 -11.63 21.06 0.25
N ASN A 8 -11.90 19.75 0.16
CA ASN A 8 -13.03 19.14 0.86
C ASN A 8 -12.56 18.70 2.25
N ASN A 9 -12.27 19.68 3.10
CA ASN A 9 -12.07 19.52 4.54
C ASN A 9 -13.43 19.38 5.27
N GLU A 10 -14.33 18.57 4.74
CA GLU A 10 -15.38 17.98 5.57
C GLU A 10 -14.81 16.65 6.01
N ALA A 11 -14.43 16.54 7.29
CA ALA A 11 -14.02 15.28 7.87
C ALA A 11 -15.18 14.28 7.75
N GLU A 12 -15.23 13.58 6.62
CA GLU A 12 -16.14 12.48 6.38
C GLU A 12 -15.91 11.51 7.54
N PHE A 13 -16.93 11.36 8.41
CA PHE A 13 -16.86 10.46 9.54
C PHE A 13 -16.83 9.03 9.00
N GLU A 14 -15.68 8.59 8.52
CA GLU A 14 -15.44 7.22 8.12
C GLU A 14 -15.66 6.32 9.33
N SER A 15 -16.60 5.39 9.18
CA SER A 15 -16.91 4.42 10.22
C SER A 15 -15.67 3.57 10.56
N ARG A 16 -15.60 3.09 11.80
CA ARG A 16 -14.53 2.19 12.24
C ARG A 16 -14.42 0.94 11.34
N THR A 17 -15.54 0.49 10.82
CA THR A 17 -15.62 -0.64 9.88
C THR A 17 -15.01 -0.29 8.52
N GLN A 18 -15.32 0.88 7.96
CA GLN A 18 -14.74 1.34 6.69
C GLN A 18 -13.21 1.49 6.80
N LYS A 19 -12.70 2.13 7.86
CA LYS A 19 -11.25 2.25 8.09
C LYS A 19 -10.55 0.90 8.13
N LYS A 20 -11.18 -0.08 8.80
CA LYS A 20 -10.68 -1.45 8.86
C LYS A 20 -10.65 -2.10 7.47
N HIS A 21 -11.73 -1.99 6.71
CA HIS A 21 -11.78 -2.54 5.36
C HIS A 21 -10.76 -1.90 4.43
N TYR A 22 -10.63 -0.57 4.47
CA TYR A 22 -9.65 0.16 3.68
C TYR A 22 -8.22 -0.29 3.98
N ALA A 23 -7.87 -0.41 5.27
CA ALA A 23 -6.57 -0.95 5.68
C ALA A 23 -6.33 -2.37 5.17
N HIS A 24 -7.35 -3.25 5.19
CA HIS A 24 -7.24 -4.59 4.61
C HIS A 24 -7.05 -4.53 3.09
N SER A 25 -7.78 -3.68 2.39
CA SER A 25 -7.65 -3.50 0.94
C SER A 25 -6.25 -3.03 0.54
N MET A 26 -5.59 -2.18 1.35
CA MET A 26 -4.21 -1.77 1.10
C MET A 26 -3.21 -2.92 1.28
N VAL A 27 -3.42 -3.79 2.27
CA VAL A 27 -2.59 -4.99 2.46
C VAL A 27 -2.79 -5.97 1.29
N ASP A 28 -4.03 -6.16 0.85
CA ASP A 28 -4.34 -7.00 -0.32
C ASP A 28 -3.72 -6.43 -1.60
N LEU A 29 -3.73 -5.09 -1.76
CA LEU A 29 -3.03 -4.40 -2.84
C LEU A 29 -1.52 -4.66 -2.79
N ALA A 30 -0.90 -4.55 -1.60
CA ALA A 30 0.52 -4.85 -1.43
C ALA A 30 0.86 -6.30 -1.84
N HIS A 31 -0.01 -7.26 -1.52
CA HIS A 31 0.14 -8.65 -1.97
C HIS A 31 0.10 -8.77 -3.49
N LYS A 32 -0.88 -8.14 -4.15
CA LYS A 32 -0.98 -8.13 -5.62
C LYS A 32 0.23 -7.50 -6.27
N LEU A 33 0.74 -6.40 -5.72
CA LEU A 33 1.96 -5.76 -6.21
C LEU A 33 3.14 -6.74 -6.15
N ALA A 34 3.29 -7.49 -5.05
CA ALA A 34 4.38 -8.46 -4.92
C ALA A 34 4.33 -9.63 -5.93
N GLU A 35 3.16 -9.91 -6.51
CA GLU A 35 2.98 -10.91 -7.59
C GLU A 35 3.40 -10.37 -8.97
N LEU A 36 3.46 -9.04 -9.14
CA LEU A 36 3.87 -8.42 -10.40
C LEU A 36 5.38 -8.56 -10.64
N LYS A 37 5.76 -8.49 -11.92
CA LYS A 37 7.17 -8.40 -12.33
C LYS A 37 7.75 -7.06 -11.91
N HIS A 38 9.01 -7.07 -11.49
CA HIS A 38 9.71 -5.86 -11.04
C HIS A 38 9.74 -4.75 -12.12
N SER A 39 9.90 -5.10 -13.39
CA SER A 39 9.88 -4.16 -14.51
C SER A 39 8.58 -3.36 -14.59
N ILE A 40 7.44 -4.01 -14.37
CA ILE A 40 6.11 -3.36 -14.39
C ILE A 40 5.95 -2.45 -13.17
N MET A 41 6.50 -2.86 -12.03
CA MET A 41 6.38 -2.12 -10.78
C MET A 41 7.10 -0.77 -10.78
N ILE A 42 8.25 -0.70 -11.46
CA ILE A 42 9.02 0.55 -11.62
C ILE A 42 8.27 1.57 -12.49
N GLU A 43 7.42 1.10 -13.42
CA GLU A 43 6.61 1.97 -14.27
C GLU A 43 5.37 2.53 -13.53
N LEU A 44 4.99 1.94 -12.40
CA LEU A 44 3.85 2.42 -11.62
C LEU A 44 4.24 3.68 -10.83
N PRO A 45 3.30 4.63 -10.61
CA PRO A 45 3.52 5.81 -9.79
C PRO A 45 3.47 5.45 -8.29
N VAL A 46 4.33 4.52 -7.87
CA VAL A 46 4.50 4.10 -6.48
C VAL A 46 5.81 4.65 -5.93
N SER A 47 5.89 4.84 -4.62
CA SER A 47 7.12 5.32 -4.00
C SER A 47 8.22 4.26 -4.04
N ASP A 48 9.47 4.70 -4.17
CA ASP A 48 10.65 3.82 -4.15
C ASP A 48 10.69 2.95 -2.88
N GLN A 49 10.24 3.51 -1.75
CA GLN A 49 10.14 2.79 -0.47
C GLN A 49 9.22 1.57 -0.55
N VAL A 50 8.11 1.66 -1.28
CA VAL A 50 7.18 0.53 -1.47
C VAL A 50 7.82 -0.54 -2.35
N ILE A 51 8.51 -0.13 -3.42
CA ILE A 51 9.24 -1.05 -4.31
C ILE A 51 10.31 -1.81 -3.52
N ASP A 52 11.12 -1.10 -2.74
CA ASP A 52 12.16 -1.69 -1.90
C ASP A 52 11.60 -2.65 -0.87
N ALA A 53 10.52 -2.26 -0.18
CA ALA A 53 9.87 -3.12 0.80
C ALA A 53 9.29 -4.39 0.15
N ILE A 54 8.75 -4.29 -1.07
CA ILE A 54 8.27 -5.47 -1.81
C ILE A 54 9.44 -6.38 -2.20
N VAL A 55 10.58 -5.83 -2.63
CA VAL A 55 11.78 -6.63 -2.95
C VAL A 55 12.30 -7.34 -1.69
N GLU A 56 12.31 -6.65 -0.55
CA GLU A 56 12.70 -7.22 0.74
C GLU A 56 11.77 -8.37 1.16
N SER A 57 10.46 -8.27 0.86
CA SER A 57 9.48 -9.31 1.19
C SER A 57 9.84 -10.69 0.63
N LYS A 58 10.57 -10.75 -0.51
CA LYS A 58 11.00 -11.99 -1.16
C LYS A 58 12.12 -12.70 -0.40
N LYS A 59 12.88 -11.98 0.43
CA LYS A 59 13.96 -12.53 1.26
C LYS A 59 13.44 -13.13 2.57
N ILE A 60 12.20 -12.80 2.95
CA ILE A 60 11.60 -13.24 4.21
C ILE A 60 11.04 -14.66 4.06
N SER A 61 11.68 -15.63 4.71
CA SER A 61 11.25 -17.04 4.71
C SER A 61 10.13 -17.34 5.72
N SER A 62 10.12 -16.64 6.86
CA SER A 62 9.12 -16.87 7.91
C SER A 62 7.75 -16.33 7.51
N HIS A 63 6.73 -17.20 7.57
CA HIS A 63 5.35 -16.84 7.25
C HIS A 63 4.83 -15.67 8.11
N ILE A 64 5.15 -15.67 9.41
CA ILE A 64 4.69 -14.62 10.34
C ILE A 64 5.39 -13.29 10.03
N ALA A 65 6.70 -13.33 9.78
CA ALA A 65 7.46 -12.14 9.43
C ALA A 65 6.97 -11.55 8.10
N ARG A 66 6.74 -12.41 7.09
CA ARG A 66 6.23 -12.00 5.78
C ARG A 66 4.85 -11.35 5.90
N LYS A 67 3.93 -11.94 6.68
CA LYS A 67 2.61 -11.36 6.95
C LYS A 67 2.72 -9.96 7.58
N ARG A 68 3.58 -9.78 8.59
CA ARG A 68 3.80 -8.48 9.24
C ARG A 68 4.42 -7.46 8.27
N HIS A 69 5.30 -7.90 7.39
CA HIS A 69 5.92 -7.05 6.37
C HIS A 69 4.90 -6.51 5.37
N PHE A 70 3.95 -7.35 4.92
CA PHE A 70 2.85 -6.87 4.07
C PHE A 70 1.89 -5.92 4.78
N GLN A 71 1.68 -6.08 6.09
CA GLN A 71 0.94 -5.08 6.89
C GLN A 71 1.67 -3.74 6.94
N PHE A 72 3.01 -3.76 7.06
CA PHE A 72 3.83 -2.56 6.97
C PHE A 72 3.74 -1.90 5.58
N ILE A 73 3.85 -2.67 4.50
CA ILE A 73 3.69 -2.15 3.13
C ILE A 73 2.29 -1.57 2.93
N GLY A 74 1.24 -2.26 3.40
CA GLY A 74 -0.12 -1.73 3.35
C GLY A 74 -0.28 -0.41 4.11
N LYS A 75 0.48 -0.19 5.19
CA LYS A 75 0.55 1.09 5.89
C LYS A 75 1.31 2.16 5.10
N LEU A 76 2.32 1.81 4.31
CA LEU A 76 3.01 2.74 3.41
C LEU A 76 2.15 3.21 2.24
N LEU A 77 1.11 2.44 1.89
CA LEU A 77 0.15 2.76 0.84
C LEU A 77 -1.05 3.60 1.32
N LEU A 78 -1.28 3.65 2.64
CA LEU A 78 -2.31 4.49 3.29
C LEU A 78 -1.86 5.95 3.33
#